data_AF-A0A834MMV1-F1
#
_entry.id   AF-A0A834MMV1-F1
#
_cell.length_a   1.000
_cell.length_b   1.000
_cell.length_c   1.000
_cell.angle_alpha   90.00
_cell.angle_beta   90.00
_cell.angle_gamma   90.00
#
_symmetry.space_group_name_H-M   'P 1'
#
loop_
_entity.id
_entity.type
_entity.pdbx_description
1 polymer ?
#
loop_
_entity_poly.entity_id
_entity_poly.type
_entity_poly.pdbx_seq_one_letter_code
_entity_poly.pdbx_strand_id
1 'polypeptide(L)'
;MFLSRFNFTQPGFIPRWLTRECPVKVDLHDYHATDELDAQNLVFVMELPLYKQDFSRWQQNLVGLLQIDVIYTEGQELVNTMIELTLDARLAYSDKTKNGRTPWTYLTHSETKRFMDCVFDDKNNEKKVNYPYNCTMIAI
;
A
#
# COMPACT_ATOMS: atom_id res chain seq x y z
N MET A 1 -0.74 -11.85 6.24
CA MET A 1 -0.57 -12.87 5.18
C MET A 1 0.87 -13.37 5.27
N PHE A 2 1.06 -14.68 5.42
CA PHE A 2 2.29 -15.27 5.94
C PHE A 2 3.46 -15.30 4.95
N LEU A 3 4.65 -15.15 5.54
CA LEU A 3 6.01 -15.14 5.00
C LEU A 3 6.30 -16.19 3.90
N SER A 4 6.74 -15.70 2.74
CA SER A 4 7.75 -16.40 1.95
C SER A 4 9.08 -15.63 2.05
N ARG A 5 10.04 -16.24 2.74
CA ARG A 5 11.45 -15.78 2.77
C ARG A 5 12.02 -15.90 1.36
N PHE A 6 12.07 -14.81 0.62
CA PHE A 6 12.97 -14.69 -0.53
C PHE A 6 14.35 -14.24 -0.03
N ASN A 7 15.39 -15.00 -0.37
CA ASN A 7 16.77 -14.77 0.07
C ASN A 7 17.39 -13.61 -0.75
N PHE A 8 17.63 -12.45 -0.14
CA PHE A 8 17.93 -11.17 -0.82
C PHE A 8 19.44 -10.85 -0.98
N THR A 9 20.34 -11.82 -0.90
CA THR A 9 21.79 -11.55 -0.90
C THR A 9 22.47 -11.70 -2.27
N GLN A 10 21.95 -11.07 -3.32
CA GLN A 10 22.69 -10.95 -4.59
C GLN A 10 22.94 -9.47 -4.95
N PRO A 11 24.21 -9.02 -4.99
CA PRO A 11 24.55 -7.65 -5.35
C PRO A 11 24.19 -7.40 -6.82
N GLY A 12 23.36 -6.38 -7.07
CA GLY A 12 22.96 -5.96 -8.42
C GLY A 12 21.50 -6.25 -8.81
N PHE A 13 20.73 -6.95 -7.96
CA PHE A 13 19.31 -7.16 -8.21
C PHE A 13 18.49 -6.06 -7.52
N ILE A 14 17.94 -5.12 -8.29
CA ILE A 14 16.90 -4.23 -7.75
C ILE A 14 15.71 -5.13 -7.44
N PRO A 15 15.26 -5.21 -6.18
CA PRO A 15 14.13 -6.04 -5.85
C PRO A 15 12.89 -5.60 -6.64
N ARG A 16 12.04 -6.55 -7.06
CA ARG A 16 10.80 -6.25 -7.83
C ARG A 16 9.87 -5.24 -7.13
N TRP A 17 10.01 -5.05 -5.82
CA TRP A 17 9.27 -4.07 -5.03
C TRP A 17 9.85 -2.63 -5.05
N LEU A 18 10.99 -2.39 -5.72
CA LEU A 18 11.64 -1.07 -5.84
C LEU A 18 11.69 -0.50 -7.27
N THR A 19 10.94 -1.09 -8.20
CA THR A 19 10.86 -0.55 -9.56
C THR A 19 9.74 0.48 -9.68
N ARG A 20 10.04 1.60 -10.35
CA ARG A 20 9.03 2.56 -10.83
C ARG A 20 8.17 1.98 -11.95
N GLU A 21 8.74 1.05 -12.70
CA GLU A 21 8.15 0.43 -13.87
C GLU A 21 7.61 -0.93 -13.44
N CYS A 22 6.38 -0.93 -12.92
CA CYS A 22 5.58 -2.14 -12.81
C CYS A 22 5.14 -2.56 -14.22
N PRO A 23 5.35 -3.82 -14.63
CA PRO A 23 5.02 -4.28 -15.97
C PRO A 23 3.50 -4.23 -16.24
N VAL A 24 2.69 -4.37 -15.18
CA VAL A 24 1.24 -4.28 -15.24
C VAL A 24 0.80 -3.32 -14.13
N LYS A 25 -0.01 -2.33 -14.50
CA LYS A 25 -0.73 -1.47 -13.56
C LYS A 25 -2.18 -1.89 -13.61
N VAL A 26 -2.75 -2.14 -12.44
CA VAL A 26 -4.12 -2.64 -12.30
C VAL A 26 -4.95 -1.54 -11.67
N ASP A 27 -6.12 -1.28 -12.24
CA ASP A 27 -7.12 -0.44 -11.60
C ASP A 27 -8.00 -1.34 -10.72
N LEU A 28 -8.00 -1.07 -9.41
CA LEU A 28 -8.78 -1.84 -8.44
C LEU A 28 -10.28 -1.62 -8.57
N HIS A 29 -10.72 -0.57 -9.28
CA HIS A 29 -12.14 -0.36 -9.57
C HIS A 29 -12.66 -1.26 -10.69
N ASP A 30 -11.77 -1.83 -11.50
CA ASP A 30 -12.13 -2.78 -12.55
C ASP A 30 -12.08 -4.22 -12.01
N TYR A 31 -13.26 -4.78 -11.72
CA TYR A 31 -13.41 -6.14 -11.24
C TYR A 31 -12.79 -7.17 -12.22
N HIS A 32 -12.94 -6.97 -13.53
CA HIS A 32 -12.42 -7.91 -14.52
C HIS A 32 -10.88 -7.92 -14.58
N ALA A 33 -10.26 -6.80 -14.23
CA ALA A 33 -8.80 -6.69 -14.16
C ALA A 33 -8.21 -7.37 -12.91
N THR A 34 -9.04 -7.68 -11.90
CA THR A 34 -8.60 -8.23 -10.61
C THR A 34 -9.00 -9.69 -10.37
N ASP A 35 -9.90 -10.26 -11.19
CA ASP A 35 -10.46 -11.61 -11.01
C ASP A 35 -9.40 -12.73 -11.03
N GLU A 36 -8.32 -12.55 -11.80
CA GLU A 36 -7.20 -13.51 -11.87
C GLU A 36 -6.03 -13.20 -10.92
N LEU A 37 -6.14 -12.13 -10.11
CA LEU A 37 -5.06 -11.68 -9.25
C LEU A 37 -5.23 -12.19 -7.82
N ASP A 38 -4.21 -12.88 -7.32
CA ASP A 38 -4.10 -13.15 -5.89
C ASP A 38 -3.65 -11.89 -5.13
N ALA A 39 -4.18 -11.69 -3.92
CA ALA A 39 -3.83 -10.57 -3.06
C ALA A 39 -2.32 -10.51 -2.73
N GLN A 40 -1.63 -11.65 -2.76
CA GLN A 40 -0.18 -11.75 -2.54
C GLN A 40 0.65 -11.12 -3.67
N ASN A 41 0.07 -11.03 -4.86
CA ASN A 41 0.76 -10.52 -6.04
C ASN A 41 0.54 -9.02 -6.24
N LEU A 42 -0.28 -8.39 -5.38
CA LEU A 42 -0.57 -6.98 -5.45
C LEU A 42 0.35 -6.19 -4.53
N VAL A 43 1.03 -5.20 -5.10
CA VAL A 43 1.96 -4.34 -4.36
C VAL A 43 1.57 -2.89 -4.60
N PHE A 44 1.37 -2.16 -3.50
CA PHE A 44 1.17 -0.71 -3.54
C PHE A 44 2.53 -0.01 -3.52
N VAL A 45 2.83 0.73 -4.58
CA VAL A 45 4.09 1.46 -4.72
C VAL A 45 3.78 2.96 -4.72
N MET A 46 4.39 3.68 -3.79
CA MET A 46 4.31 5.14 -3.70
C MET A 46 5.72 5.74 -3.66
N GLU A 47 5.90 6.84 -4.39
CA GLU A 47 7.12 7.63 -4.33
C GLU A 47 6.84 8.96 -3.65
N LEU A 48 7.67 9.26 -2.65
CA LEU A 48 7.68 10.54 -1.99
C LEU A 48 9.06 11.22 -2.20
N PRO A 49 9.11 12.56 -2.29
CA PRO A 49 7.97 13.47 -2.28
C PRO A 49 7.28 13.53 -3.65
N LEU A 50 6.01 13.93 -3.65
CA LEU A 50 5.22 14.09 -4.87
C LEU A 50 5.77 15.25 -5.73
N TYR A 51 5.45 15.24 -7.03
CA TYR A 51 5.70 16.35 -7.97
C TYR A 51 7.18 16.74 -8.19
N LYS A 52 8.10 15.77 -8.20
CA LYS A 52 9.55 16.01 -8.40
C LYS A 52 10.17 16.95 -7.36
N GLN A 53 9.54 17.07 -6.20
CA GLN A 53 10.14 17.73 -5.05
C GLN A 53 11.18 16.81 -4.41
N ASP A 54 12.06 17.38 -3.59
CA ASP A 54 13.10 16.65 -2.87
C ASP A 54 12.88 16.84 -1.35
N PHE A 55 13.07 15.78 -0.57
CA PHE A 55 13.06 15.90 0.89
C PHE A 55 14.25 16.74 1.34
N SER A 56 13.99 17.73 2.20
CA SER A 56 15.04 18.59 2.73
C SER A 56 15.57 18.06 4.07
N ARG A 57 16.82 18.41 4.40
CA ARG A 57 17.41 18.08 5.71
C ARG A 57 16.72 18.77 6.90
N TRP A 58 15.83 19.73 6.63
CA TRP A 58 15.03 20.42 7.65
C TRP A 58 13.73 19.69 7.98
N GLN A 59 13.32 18.71 7.17
CA GLN A 59 12.20 17.82 7.48
C GLN A 59 12.73 16.66 8.32
N GLN A 60 12.72 16.83 9.64
CA GLN A 60 13.34 15.89 10.57
C GLN A 60 12.52 14.63 10.84
N ASN A 61 11.21 14.65 10.53
CA ASN A 61 10.32 13.53 10.78
C ASN A 61 9.38 13.31 9.60
N LEU A 62 9.21 12.05 9.23
CA LEU A 62 8.27 11.59 8.22
C LEU A 62 7.32 10.60 8.89
N VAL A 63 6.04 10.95 8.95
CA VAL A 63 4.99 10.11 9.53
C VAL A 63 4.05 9.67 8.40
N GLY A 64 3.77 8.37 8.34
CA GLY A 64 2.83 7.78 7.40
C GLY A 64 1.51 7.41 8.10
N LEU A 65 0.40 7.83 7.51
CA LEU A 65 -0.94 7.36 7.87
C LEU A 65 -1.54 6.66 6.65
N LEU A 66 -2.09 5.47 6.88
CA LEU A 66 -2.80 4.69 5.88
C LEU A 66 -4.30 4.85 6.09
N GLN A 67 -4.98 5.29 5.04
CA GLN A 67 -6.43 5.27 4.94
C GLN A 67 -6.79 4.29 3.82
N ILE A 68 -7.59 3.28 4.14
CA ILE A 68 -8.04 2.27 3.19
C ILE A 68 -9.53 2.47 2.99
N ASP A 69 -9.92 2.71 1.75
CA ASP A 69 -11.32 2.84 1.36
C ASP A 69 -11.83 1.44 0.95
N VAL A 70 -12.77 0.91 1.72
CA VAL A 70 -13.43 -0.37 1.42
C VAL A 70 -14.80 -0.06 0.85
N ILE A 71 -15.12 -0.63 -0.31
CA ILE A 71 -16.39 -0.39 -0.99
C ILE A 71 -17.34 -1.57 -0.71
N TYR A 72 -18.60 -1.26 -0.41
CA TYR A 72 -19.64 -2.27 -0.28
C TYR A 72 -20.07 -2.82 -1.64
N THR A 73 -20.01 -4.15 -1.77
CA THR A 73 -20.49 -4.92 -2.93
C THR A 73 -21.40 -6.05 -2.44
N GLU A 74 -22.52 -6.28 -3.13
CA GLU A 74 -23.44 -7.37 -2.81
C GLU A 74 -22.71 -8.72 -2.82
N GLY A 75 -22.90 -9.51 -1.75
CA GLY A 75 -22.22 -10.80 -1.59
C GLY A 75 -20.82 -10.75 -0.98
N GLN A 76 -20.23 -9.56 -0.81
CA GLN A 76 -18.93 -9.34 -0.14
C GLN A 76 -19.08 -8.46 1.09
N GLU A 77 -20.06 -8.79 1.94
CA GLU A 77 -20.27 -8.06 3.19
C GLU A 77 -19.15 -8.36 4.20
N LEU A 78 -18.72 -7.31 4.92
CA LEU A 78 -17.81 -7.49 6.04
C LEU A 78 -18.55 -8.21 7.17
N VAL A 79 -18.13 -9.45 7.48
CA VAL A 79 -18.71 -10.24 8.58
C VAL A 79 -18.42 -9.62 9.94
N ASN A 80 -17.23 -9.01 10.08
CA ASN A 80 -16.79 -8.31 11.28
C ASN A 80 -16.46 -6.86 10.94
N THR A 81 -16.79 -5.95 11.86
CA THR A 81 -16.37 -4.53 11.72
C THR A 81 -14.87 -4.37 11.91
N MET A 82 -14.26 -5.21 12.75
CA MET A 82 -12.82 -5.21 13.03
C MET A 82 -12.07 -6.12 12.05
N ILE A 83 -11.20 -5.53 11.24
CA ILE A 83 -10.39 -6.21 10.22
C ILE A 83 -8.94 -6.23 10.67
N GLU A 84 -8.31 -7.41 10.68
CA GLU A 84 -6.87 -7.56 10.87
C GLU A 84 -6.14 -7.35 9.54
N LEU A 85 -5.25 -6.37 9.51
CA LEU A 85 -4.35 -6.11 8.40
C LEU A 85 -2.93 -6.51 8.76
N THR A 86 -2.27 -7.20 7.84
CA THR A 86 -0.83 -7.43 7.89
C THR A 86 -0.17 -6.60 6.81
N LEU A 87 0.67 -5.64 7.21
CA LEU A 87 1.38 -4.75 6.31
C LEU A 87 2.86 -5.17 6.23
N ASP A 88 3.33 -5.60 5.05
CA ASP A 88 4.76 -5.71 4.71
C ASP A 88 5.17 -4.39 4.05
N ALA A 89 5.72 -3.48 4.86
CA ALA A 89 6.14 -2.16 4.42
C ALA A 89 7.66 -2.13 4.19
N ARG A 90 8.08 -1.64 3.03
CA ARG A 90 9.49 -1.50 2.66
C ARG A 90 9.77 -0.11 2.17
N LEU A 91 10.88 0.45 2.63
CA LEU A 91 11.31 1.79 2.30
C LEU A 91 12.68 1.75 1.63
N ALA A 92 12.85 2.57 0.60
CA ALA A 92 14.11 2.82 -0.06
C ALA A 92 14.25 4.30 -0.35
N TYR A 93 15.49 4.72 -0.58
CA TYR A 93 15.81 6.10 -0.93
C TYR A 93 16.62 6.15 -2.23
N SER A 94 16.51 7.28 -2.92
CA SER A 94 17.26 7.61 -4.12
C SER A 94 17.59 9.10 -4.06
N ASP A 95 18.87 9.42 -4.20
CA ASP A 95 19.35 10.79 -4.10
C ASP A 95 19.48 11.41 -5.48
N LYS A 96 19.25 12.71 -5.55
CA LYS A 96 19.48 13.49 -6.77
C LYS A 96 20.92 13.98 -6.81
N THR A 97 21.62 13.64 -7.88
CA THR A 97 23.00 14.06 -8.17
C THR A 97 23.04 14.96 -9.39
N LYS A 98 24.20 15.57 -9.67
CA LYS A 98 24.41 16.38 -10.89
C LYS A 98 24.16 15.60 -12.19
N ASN A 99 24.32 14.28 -12.16
CA ASN A 99 24.23 13.41 -13.34
C ASN A 99 22.89 12.64 -13.42
N GLY A 100 21.92 12.96 -12.55
CA GLY A 100 20.64 12.25 -12.46
C GLY A 100 20.39 11.66 -11.07
N ARG A 101 19.47 10.70 -10.96
CA ARG A 101 19.17 10.01 -9.68
C ARG A 101 20.07 8.81 -9.47
N THR A 102 20.44 8.57 -8.22
CA THR A 102 21.14 7.33 -7.84
C THR A 102 20.19 6.13 -7.96
N PRO A 103 20.72 4.91 -8.12
CA PRO A 103 19.92 3.70 -7.97
C PRO A 103 19.20 3.69 -6.61
N TRP A 104 17.98 3.14 -6.59
CA TRP A 104 17.24 2.96 -5.35
C TRP A 104 18.02 2.06 -4.39
N THR A 105 18.25 2.57 -3.18
CA THR A 105 18.94 1.86 -2.12
C THR A 105 17.94 1.53 -1.04
N TYR A 106 17.85 0.25 -0.70
CA TYR A 106 17.00 -0.21 0.39
C TYR A 106 17.39 0.46 1.72
N LEU A 107 16.39 0.97 2.45
CA LEU A 107 16.57 1.64 3.72
C LEU A 107 16.15 0.74 4.89
N THR A 108 14.90 0.27 4.88
CA THR A 108 14.32 -0.51 5.98
C THR A 108 13.07 -1.29 5.55
N HIS A 109 12.68 -2.27 6.36
CA HIS A 109 11.50 -3.12 6.21
C HIS A 109 10.85 -3.34 7.57
N SER A 110 9.53 -3.34 7.60
CA SER A 110 8.74 -3.70 8.77
C SER A 110 7.53 -4.52 8.35
N GLU A 111 7.31 -5.63 9.07
CA GLU A 111 6.07 -6.39 8.98
C GLU A 111 5.24 -6.08 10.24
N THR A 112 4.12 -5.38 10.07
CA THR A 112 3.30 -4.91 11.18
C THR A 112 1.86 -5.40 11.03
N LYS A 113 1.31 -5.94 12.12
CA LYS A 113 -0.12 -6.22 12.22
C LYS A 113 -0.86 -5.03 12.81
N ARG A 114 -1.93 -4.60 12.15
CA ARG A 114 -2.78 -3.50 12.57
C ARG A 114 -4.23 -3.91 12.48
N PHE A 115 -5.08 -3.28 13.27
CA PHE A 115 -6.51 -3.49 13.20
C PHE A 115 -7.16 -2.19 12.72
N MET A 116 -8.11 -2.31 11.81
CA MET A 116 -9.00 -1.22 11.42
C MET A 116 -10.42 -1.59 11.81
N ASP A 117 -11.17 -0.62 12.30
CA ASP A 117 -12.60 -0.76 12.52
C ASP A 117 -13.34 -0.07 11.39
N CYS A 118 -14.21 -0.81 10.72
CA CYS A 118 -14.99 -0.39 9.58
C CYS A 118 -16.47 -0.51 9.89
N VAL A 119 -17.14 0.62 9.89
CA VAL A 119 -18.57 0.70 10.17
C VAL A 119 -19.27 1.28 8.96
N PHE A 120 -20.39 0.70 8.58
CA PHE A 120 -21.25 1.27 7.56
C PHE A 120 -22.05 2.42 8.20
N ASP A 121 -21.90 3.65 7.69
CA ASP A 121 -22.63 4.83 8.21
C ASP A 121 -24.09 4.79 7.72
N ASP A 122 -24.86 3.88 8.31
CA ASP A 122 -26.23 3.63 7.89
C ASP A 122 -27.22 4.49 8.67
N LYS A 123 -27.28 5.79 8.35
CA LYS A 123 -28.36 6.65 8.89
C LYS A 123 -29.75 6.24 8.37
N ASN A 124 -29.84 5.38 7.33
CA ASN A 124 -31.10 5.01 6.68
C ASN A 124 -31.31 3.49 6.44
N ASN A 125 -30.45 2.59 6.94
CA ASN A 125 -30.51 1.12 6.72
C ASN A 125 -30.56 0.69 5.24
N GLU A 126 -30.03 1.49 4.32
CA GLU A 126 -29.98 1.16 2.90
C GLU A 126 -28.52 0.97 2.49
N LYS A 127 -28.03 -0.27 2.54
CA LYS A 127 -26.75 -0.65 1.97
C LYS A 127 -26.78 -0.44 0.46
N LYS A 128 -26.26 0.70 0.01
CA LYS A 128 -26.15 1.01 -1.42
C LYS A 128 -24.88 0.38 -1.97
N VAL A 129 -25.03 -0.39 -3.05
CA VAL A 129 -23.89 -0.88 -3.84
C VAL A 129 -23.00 0.29 -4.22
N ASN A 130 -21.69 0.10 -4.10
CA ASN A 130 -20.65 1.11 -4.30
C ASN A 130 -20.56 2.22 -3.24
N TYR A 131 -21.15 2.03 -2.06
CA TYR A 131 -20.96 2.96 -0.94
C TYR A 131 -19.77 2.53 -0.06
N PRO A 132 -18.84 3.45 0.30
CA PRO A 132 -17.68 3.11 1.11
C PRO A 132 -18.04 2.90 2.58
N TYR A 133 -17.35 1.96 3.23
CA TYR A 133 -17.34 1.85 4.69
C TYR A 133 -16.56 3.01 5.31
N ASN A 134 -16.99 3.45 6.49
CA ASN A 134 -16.23 4.39 7.30
C ASN A 134 -15.22 3.61 8.14
N CYS A 135 -13.95 3.64 7.73
CA CYS A 135 -12.88 2.92 8.37
C CYS A 135 -11.90 3.84 9.11
N THR A 136 -11.40 3.39 10.25
CA THR A 136 -10.39 4.12 11.02
C THR A 136 -9.03 4.16 10.32
N MET A 137 -8.32 5.29 10.40
CA MET A 137 -6.95 5.42 9.90
C MET A 137 -5.94 4.61 10.71
N ILE A 138 -4.88 4.16 10.05
CA ILE A 138 -3.84 3.31 10.64
C ILE A 138 -2.48 4.00 10.54
N ALA A 139 -1.73 4.04 11.62
CA ALA A 139 -0.35 4.50 11.60
C ALA A 139 0.59 3.39 11.11
N ILE A 140 1.46 3.74 10.15
CA ILE A 140 2.52 2.87 9.64
C ILE A 140 3.80 3.12 10.42
#